data_AF-A0A656K4L4-F1
#
_entry.id   AF-A0A656K4L4-F1
#
_cell.length_a   1.000
_cell.length_b   1.000
_cell.length_c   1.000
_cell.angle_alpha   90.00
_cell.angle_beta   90.00
_cell.angle_gamma   90.00
#
_symmetry.space_group_name_H-M   'P 1'
#
loop_
_entity.id
_entity.type
_entity.pdbx_description
1 polymer ?
#
loop_
_entity_poly.entity_id
_entity_poly.type
_entity_poly.pdbx_seq_one_letter_code
_entity_poly.pdbx_strand_id
1 'polypeptide(L)'
;MFFRPDFRPRCAKWLIATGLFLMLGACVEKPTTLERVKEDGVLRVITRNSPATYFQDRNGETGFEYELVKRFADDLGVELKIETADNLDDLFDQMNKPGGPVLGAA
;
A
#
# COMPACT_ATOMS: atom_id res chain seq x y z
N MET A 1 -60.63 19.55 9.46
CA MET A 1 -59.46 20.37 9.08
C MET A 1 -58.31 19.42 8.80
N PHE A 2 -58.15 18.98 7.55
CA PHE A 2 -57.08 18.07 7.14
C PHE A 2 -56.08 18.84 6.28
N PHE A 3 -54.90 19.07 6.83
CA PHE A 3 -53.75 19.63 6.11
C PHE A 3 -53.24 18.56 5.13
N ARG A 4 -53.42 18.79 3.82
CA ARG A 4 -52.69 18.03 2.79
C ARG A 4 -51.34 18.71 2.61
N PRO A 5 -50.20 18.04 2.87
CA PRO A 5 -48.93 18.59 2.47
C PRO A 5 -48.82 18.46 0.95
N ASP A 6 -48.91 19.58 0.23
CA ASP A 6 -48.54 19.67 -1.17
C ASP A 6 -47.02 19.50 -1.29
N PHE A 7 -46.57 18.26 -1.17
CA PHE A 7 -45.18 17.88 -1.40
C PHE A 7 -44.90 18.00 -2.89
N ARG A 8 -44.40 19.17 -3.30
CA ARG A 8 -44.09 19.53 -4.69
C ARG A 8 -43.30 18.39 -5.36
N PRO A 9 -43.80 17.77 -6.45
CA PRO A 9 -43.18 16.60 -7.08
C PRO A 9 -41.78 16.89 -7.65
N ARG A 10 -41.44 18.18 -7.83
CA ARG A 10 -40.08 18.62 -8.23
C ARG A 10 -39.05 18.37 -7.13
N CYS A 11 -39.35 18.62 -5.86
CA CYS A 11 -38.41 18.37 -4.76
C CYS A 11 -38.19 16.87 -4.54
N ALA A 12 -39.24 16.06 -4.66
CA ALA A 12 -39.15 14.60 -4.57
C ALA A 12 -38.27 14.00 -5.69
N LYS A 13 -38.42 14.50 -6.93
CA LYS A 13 -37.56 14.07 -8.06
C LYS A 13 -36.10 14.42 -7.86
N TRP A 14 -35.80 15.60 -7.32
CA TRP A 14 -34.42 16.00 -7.02
C TRP A 14 -33.81 15.18 -5.88
N LEU A 15 -34.56 14.90 -4.81
CA LEU A 15 -34.08 14.05 -3.70
C LEU A 15 -33.79 12.61 -4.15
N ILE A 16 -34.63 12.04 -5.03
CA ILE A 16 -34.40 10.72 -5.61
C ILE A 16 -33.16 10.73 -6.51
N ALA A 17 -32.98 11.78 -7.32
CA ALA A 17 -31.80 11.90 -8.18
C ALA A 17 -30.50 12.01 -7.37
N THR A 18 -30.49 12.79 -6.28
CA THR A 18 -29.31 12.91 -5.40
C THR A 18 -29.04 11.61 -4.64
N GLY A 19 -30.08 10.91 -4.17
CA GLY A 19 -29.94 9.60 -3.53
C GLY A 19 -29.41 8.52 -4.47
N LEU A 20 -29.88 8.50 -5.72
CA LEU A 20 -29.39 7.60 -6.76
C LEU A 20 -27.93 7.91 -7.13
N PHE A 21 -27.56 9.20 -7.17
CA PHE A 21 -26.18 9.63 -7.41
C PHE A 21 -25.22 9.23 -6.29
N LEU A 22 -25.65 9.30 -5.03
CA LEU A 22 -24.86 8.84 -3.87
C LEU A 22 -24.65 7.32 -3.86
N MET A 23 -25.59 6.54 -4.40
CA MET A 23 -25.49 5.07 -4.48
C MET A 23 -24.53 4.57 -5.57
N LEU A 24 -24.13 5.43 -6.53
CA LEU A 24 -23.19 5.08 -7.59
C LEU A 24 -21.72 5.04 -7.14
N GLY A 25 -21.40 5.53 -5.93
CA GLY A 25 -20.03 5.58 -5.40
C GLY A 25 -19.62 4.41 -4.50
N ALA A 26 -20.44 3.36 -4.36
CA ALA A 26 -20.24 2.35 -3.32
C ALA A 26 -19.16 1.29 -3.61
N CYS A 27 -18.59 1.24 -4.82
CA CYS A 27 -17.51 0.31 -5.17
C CYS A 27 -16.19 1.07 -5.31
N VAL A 28 -15.47 1.23 -4.21
CA VAL A 28 -14.02 1.46 -4.21
C VAL A 28 -13.40 0.15 -3.74
N GLU A 29 -12.84 -0.61 -4.68
CA GLU A 29 -11.97 -1.74 -4.35
C GLU A 29 -10.70 -1.18 -3.69
N LYS A 30 -10.23 -1.85 -2.64
CA LYS A 30 -8.97 -1.47 -2.01
C LYS A 30 -7.84 -1.85 -2.96
N PRO A 31 -6.85 -0.95 -3.18
CA PRO A 31 -5.72 -1.28 -4.04
C PRO A 31 -4.97 -2.49 -3.47
N THR A 32 -4.57 -3.37 -4.37
CA THR A 32 -3.73 -4.52 -4.06
C THR A 32 -2.38 -4.07 -3.51
N THR A 33 -1.63 -4.98 -2.88
CA THR A 33 -0.26 -4.67 -2.40
C THR A 33 0.63 -4.19 -3.54
N LEU A 34 0.53 -4.78 -4.73
CA LEU A 34 1.33 -4.41 -5.89
C LEU A 34 0.96 -3.01 -6.40
N GLU A 35 -0.33 -2.71 -6.52
CA GLU A 35 -0.80 -1.38 -6.93
C GLU A 35 -0.32 -0.31 -5.95
N ARG A 36 -0.42 -0.57 -4.64
CA ARG A 36 0.11 0.34 -3.62
C ARG A 36 1.61 0.59 -3.77
N VAL A 37 2.42 -0.45 -4.00
CA VAL A 37 3.87 -0.29 -4.21
C VAL A 37 4.16 0.56 -5.45
N LYS A 38 3.42 0.35 -6.54
CA LYS A 38 3.55 1.13 -7.77
C LYS A 38 3.09 2.58 -7.61
N GLU A 39 2.00 2.81 -6.87
CA GLU A 39 1.48 4.14 -6.55
C GLU A 39 2.42 4.90 -5.61
N ASP A 40 2.94 4.24 -4.58
CA ASP A 40 3.91 4.81 -3.62
C ASP A 40 5.27 5.08 -4.31
N GLY A 41 5.57 4.40 -5.41
CA GLY A 41 6.82 4.52 -6.14
C GLY A 41 8.04 3.93 -5.41
N VAL A 42 7.82 3.19 -4.32
CA VAL A 42 8.88 2.66 -3.46
C VAL A 42 8.57 1.23 -3.02
N LEU A 43 9.53 0.32 -3.24
CA LEU A 43 9.54 -1.02 -2.65
C LEU A 43 10.35 -1.01 -1.35
N ARG A 44 9.65 -0.97 -0.21
CA ARG A 44 10.26 -1.15 1.12
C ARG A 44 10.51 -2.62 1.40
N VAL A 45 11.78 -2.98 1.59
CA VAL A 45 12.23 -4.34 1.91
C VAL A 45 12.94 -4.33 3.25
N ILE A 46 12.60 -5.27 4.12
CA ILE A 46 13.29 -5.47 5.39
C ILE A 46 14.22 -6.67 5.33
N THR A 47 15.43 -6.51 5.86
CA THR A 47 16.44 -7.56 5.89
C THR A 47 17.23 -7.57 7.18
N ARG A 48 18.10 -8.56 7.36
CA ARG A 48 19.08 -8.60 8.44
C ARG A 48 20.44 -8.22 7.89
N ASN A 49 21.22 -7.49 8.68
CA ASN A 49 22.62 -7.22 8.35
C ASN A 49 23.43 -8.50 8.57
N SER A 50 23.57 -9.30 7.53
CA SER A 50 24.38 -10.51 7.53
C SER A 50 25.05 -10.67 6.17
N PRO A 51 26.27 -11.24 6.12
CA PRO A 51 26.96 -11.47 4.85
C PRO A 51 26.18 -12.32 3.83
N ALA A 52 25.19 -13.10 4.28
CA ALA A 52 24.38 -13.97 3.41
C ALA A 52 23.20 -13.24 2.74
N THR A 53 22.73 -12.13 3.31
CA THR A 53 21.45 -11.47 2.96
C THR A 53 21.68 -10.07 2.40
N TYR A 54 22.17 -9.17 3.25
CA TYR A 54 22.48 -7.77 2.94
C TYR A 54 23.70 -7.31 3.73
N PHE A 55 24.66 -6.73 3.01
CA PHE A 55 25.91 -6.23 3.57
C PHE A 55 26.23 -4.84 2.99
N GLN A 56 26.48 -3.88 3.87
CA GLN A 56 27.05 -2.58 3.49
C GLN A 56 28.55 -2.60 3.76
N ASP A 57 29.35 -2.41 2.70
CA ASP A 57 30.79 -2.13 2.81
C ASP A 57 31.08 -0.70 2.32
N ARG A 58 32.34 -0.27 2.45
CA ARG A 58 32.88 0.97 1.89
C ARG A 58 32.64 1.15 0.39
N ASN A 59 32.40 0.06 -0.33
CA ASN A 59 32.16 0.04 -1.77
C ASN A 59 30.66 0.13 -2.13
N GLY A 60 29.75 0.10 -1.15
CA GLY A 60 28.31 0.15 -1.36
C GLY A 60 27.56 -1.04 -0.77
N GLU A 61 26.30 -1.15 -1.15
CA GLU A 61 25.37 -2.19 -0.72
C GLU A 61 25.55 -3.44 -1.60
N THR A 62 25.65 -4.61 -0.99
CA THR A 62 25.83 -5.89 -1.68
C THR A 62 25.12 -7.01 -0.91
N GLY A 63 25.03 -8.18 -1.51
CA GLY A 63 24.31 -9.33 -0.94
C GLY A 63 23.44 -9.99 -2.01
N PHE A 64 23.29 -11.31 -1.92
CA PHE A 64 22.51 -12.06 -2.89
C PHE A 64 21.05 -11.57 -2.91
N GLU A 65 20.43 -11.42 -1.74
CA GLU A 65 19.05 -10.99 -1.66
C GLU A 65 18.89 -9.52 -2.02
N TYR A 66 19.86 -8.66 -1.65
CA TYR A 66 19.90 -7.27 -2.10
C TYR A 66 19.83 -7.14 -3.62
N GLU A 67 20.69 -7.85 -4.35
CA GLU A 67 20.72 -7.81 -5.81
C GLU A 67 19.43 -8.37 -6.42
N LEU A 68 18.83 -9.39 -5.80
CA LEU A 68 17.56 -9.94 -6.23
C LEU A 68 16.42 -8.93 -6.07
N VAL A 69 16.30 -8.29 -4.90
CA VAL A 69 15.23 -7.33 -4.64
C VAL A 69 15.43 -6.03 -5.39
N LYS A 70 16.68 -5.65 -5.66
CA LYS A 70 17.02 -4.50 -6.52
C LYS A 70 16.53 -4.71 -7.94
N ARG A 71 16.84 -5.86 -8.54
CA ARG A 71 16.33 -6.20 -9.88
C ARG A 71 14.81 -6.29 -9.92
N PHE A 72 14.19 -6.74 -8.82
CA PHE A 72 12.75 -6.78 -8.71
C PHE A 72 12.14 -5.37 -8.63
N ALA A 73 12.74 -4.46 -7.85
CA ALA A 73 12.33 -3.05 -7.81
C ALA A 73 12.49 -2.37 -9.19
N ASP A 74 13.60 -2.65 -9.88
CA ASP A 74 13.87 -2.14 -11.24
C ASP A 74 12.82 -2.65 -12.25
N ASP A 75 12.44 -3.93 -12.20
CA ASP A 75 11.39 -4.51 -13.04
C ASP A 75 10.01 -3.88 -12.77
N LEU A 76 9.74 -3.54 -11.51
CA LEU A 76 8.53 -2.82 -11.11
C LEU A 76 8.57 -1.32 -11.46
N GLY A 77 9.74 -0.76 -11.75
CA GLY A 77 9.95 0.66 -12.01
C GLY A 77 9.82 1.55 -10.77
N VAL A 78 10.20 1.04 -9.59
CA VAL A 78 10.09 1.73 -8.29
C VAL A 78 11.44 1.84 -7.58
N GLU A 79 11.57 2.77 -6.64
CA GLU A 79 12.77 2.91 -5.83
C GLU A 79 12.87 1.77 -4.79
N LEU A 80 14.04 1.12 -4.69
CA LEU A 80 14.29 0.17 -3.62
C LEU A 80 14.67 0.92 -2.33
N LYS A 81 13.98 0.63 -1.23
CA LYS A 81 14.35 1.08 0.11
C LYS A 81 14.60 -0.11 1.03
N ILE A 82 15.85 -0.27 1.47
CA ILE A 82 16.26 -1.30 2.43
C ILE A 82 16.10 -0.79 3.86
N GLU A 83 15.48 -1.59 4.71
CA GLU A 83 15.40 -1.43 6.16
C GLU A 83 16.05 -2.65 6.82
N THR A 84 16.76 -2.46 7.94
CA THR A 84 17.46 -3.54 8.63
C THR A 84 16.85 -3.82 9.99
N ALA A 85 16.61 -5.09 10.31
CA ALA A 85 16.18 -5.57 11.62
C ALA A 85 17.35 -6.20 12.39
N ASP A 86 17.32 -6.09 13.71
CA ASP A 86 18.36 -6.64 14.60
C ASP A 86 18.27 -8.17 14.73
N ASN A 87 17.06 -8.70 14.65
CA ASN A 87 16.76 -10.12 14.77
C ASN A 87 15.48 -10.48 13.98
N LEU A 88 15.14 -11.76 13.92
CA LEU A 88 13.97 -12.23 13.18
C LEU A 88 12.65 -11.76 13.79
N ASP A 89 12.57 -11.65 15.12
CA ASP A 89 11.35 -11.20 15.79
C ASP A 89 11.06 -9.72 15.42
N ASP A 90 12.08 -8.86 15.48
CA ASP A 90 11.98 -7.46 15.04
C ASP A 90 11.64 -7.35 13.54
N LEU A 91 12.17 -8.24 12.69
CA LEU A 91 11.84 -8.28 11.28
C LEU A 91 10.34 -8.52 11.05
N PHE A 92 9.78 -9.54 11.71
CA PHE A 92 8.36 -9.84 11.59
C PHE A 92 7.49 -8.76 12.25
N ASP A 93 7.92 -8.19 13.39
CA ASP A 93 7.23 -7.09 14.05
C ASP A 93 7.14 -5.86 13.15
N GLN A 94 8.21 -5.53 12.42
CA GLN A 94 8.20 -4.42 11.47
C GLN A 94 7.31 -4.69 10.25
N MET A 95 7.30 -5.92 9.72
CA MET A 95 6.45 -6.31 8.60
C MET A 95 4.95 -6.28 8.96
N ASN A 96 4.62 -6.58 10.21
CA ASN A 96 3.24 -6.57 10.70
C ASN A 96 2.70 -5.16 11.02
N LYS A 97 3.55 -4.13 11.03
CA LYS A 97 3.10 -2.75 11.27
C LYS A 97 2.26 -2.24 10.10
N PRO A 98 1.20 -1.45 10.36
CA PRO A 98 0.49 -0.74 9.30
C PRO A 98 1.44 0.15 8.51
N GLY A 99 1.55 -0.09 7.19
CA GLY A 99 2.47 0.65 6.33
C GLY A 99 3.94 0.23 6.46
N GLY A 100 4.22 -0.90 7.11
CA GLY A 100 5.56 -1.48 7.18
C GLY A 100 6.08 -1.98 5.83
N PRO A 101 7.32 -2.52 5.82
CA PRO A 101 7.90 -3.21 4.69
C PRO A 101 6.99 -4.34 4.21
N VAL A 102 6.84 -4.47 2.89
CA VAL A 102 5.93 -5.45 2.29
C VAL A 102 6.64 -6.75 1.88
N LEU A 103 7.97 -6.75 1.93
CA LEU A 103 8.82 -7.87 1.51
C LEU A 103 9.98 -8.01 2.51
N GLY A 104 10.29 -9.26 2.87
CA GLY A 104 11.42 -9.61 3.74
C GLY A 104 12.48 -10.42 3.01
N ALA A 105 13.73 -10.27 3.43
CA ALA A 105 14.92 -10.95 2.92
C ALA A 105 15.81 -11.33 4.11
N ALA A 106 15.94 -12.62 4.49
CA ALA A 106 16.51 -13.01 5.79
C ALA A 106 17.16 -14.39 5.83
#